data_AF-A0A7I7W3J6-F1
#
_entry.id   AF-A0A7I7W3J6-F1
#
_cell.length_a   1.000
_cell.length_b   1.000
_cell.length_c   1.000
_cell.angle_alpha   90.00
_cell.angle_beta   90.00
_cell.angle_gamma   90.00
#
_symmetry.space_group_name_H-M   'P 1'
#
loop_
_entity.id
_entity.type
_entity.pdbx_description
1 polymer ?
#
loop_
_entity_poly.entity_id
_entity_poly.type
_entity_poly.pdbx_seq_one_letter_code
_entity_poly.pdbx_strand_id
1 'polypeptide(L)'
;MSGAARAAALSLLLAMLAAVVTLTARPAAAHAVRVAADPAENAVVDAGPARVSATFNERLQTTFAAMAVVGPDGNLWSTGDAQVQGAVVSVALRPLGPAGTYTVNYRVTSADGHVVTGSWSFRLAVAGTGTPGSTAHPEDNGNDGVPVWPFAVGAVALVAGAALWALRHRS
;
A
#
# COMPACT_ATOMS: atom_id res chain seq x y z
N MET A 1 -18.91 15.53 -50.91
CA MET A 1 -18.43 15.88 -49.55
C MET A 1 -16.99 16.33 -49.68
N SER A 2 -16.70 17.61 -49.40
CA SER A 2 -15.38 18.21 -49.57
C SER A 2 -14.35 17.53 -48.66
N GLY A 3 -13.08 17.47 -49.08
CA GLY A 3 -11.99 16.86 -48.30
C GLY A 3 -11.87 17.42 -46.88
N ALA A 4 -12.28 18.68 -46.67
CA ALA A 4 -12.36 19.33 -45.35
C ALA A 4 -13.34 18.63 -44.39
N ALA A 5 -14.49 18.16 -44.86
CA ALA A 5 -15.48 17.47 -44.02
C ALA A 5 -14.98 16.08 -43.57
N ARG A 6 -14.21 15.40 -44.42
CA ARG A 6 -13.57 14.11 -44.10
C ARG A 6 -12.43 14.28 -43.09
N ALA A 7 -11.61 15.33 -43.24
CA ALA A 7 -10.54 15.65 -42.30
C ALA A 7 -11.10 16.01 -40.92
N ALA A 8 -12.15 16.83 -40.85
CA ALA A 8 -12.79 17.21 -39.58
C ALA A 8 -13.40 16.00 -38.85
N ALA A 9 -14.05 15.09 -39.58
CA ALA A 9 -14.62 13.86 -39.02
C ALA A 9 -13.54 12.92 -38.44
N LEU A 10 -12.40 12.78 -39.14
CA LEU A 10 -11.29 11.96 -38.67
C LEU A 10 -10.64 12.54 -37.40
N SER A 11 -10.47 13.86 -37.34
CA SER A 11 -9.94 14.54 -36.15
C SER A 11 -10.86 14.40 -34.94
N LEU A 12 -12.18 14.50 -35.13
CA LEU A 12 -13.15 14.34 -34.05
C LEU A 12 -13.18 12.90 -33.52
N LEU A 13 -13.08 11.91 -34.43
CA LEU A 13 -13.00 10.50 -34.06
C LEU A 13 -11.75 10.20 -33.24
N LEU A 14 -10.58 10.72 -33.65
CA LEU A 14 -9.32 10.56 -32.92
C LEU A 14 -9.36 11.23 -31.54
N ALA A 15 -9.95 12.42 -31.43
CA ALA A 15 -10.12 13.11 -30.16
C ALA A 15 -11.05 12.35 -29.20
N MET A 16 -12.16 11.81 -29.71
CA MET A 16 -13.07 10.94 -28.94
C MET A 16 -12.37 9.67 -28.46
N LEU A 17 -11.58 9.03 -29.33
CA LEU A 17 -10.82 7.82 -28.98
C LEU A 17 -9.77 8.11 -27.89
N ALA A 18 -9.04 9.23 -28.03
CA ALA A 18 -8.07 9.67 -27.03
C ALA A 18 -8.73 9.98 -25.68
N ALA A 19 -9.90 10.64 -25.68
CA ALA A 19 -10.66 10.91 -24.46
C ALA A 19 -11.15 9.62 -23.77
N VAL A 20 -11.64 8.64 -24.54
CA VAL A 20 -12.05 7.35 -23.97
C VAL A 20 -10.86 6.61 -23.35
N VAL A 21 -9.69 6.65 -24.00
CA VAL A 21 -8.46 6.03 -23.47
C VAL A 21 -8.01 6.71 -22.18
N THR A 22 -8.02 8.03 -22.09
CA THR A 22 -7.59 8.75 -20.88
C THR A 22 -8.57 8.61 -19.72
N LEU A 23 -9.88 8.54 -19.99
CA LEU A 23 -10.90 8.33 -18.95
C LEU A 23 -10.92 6.89 -18.41
N THR A 24 -10.41 5.92 -19.16
CA THR A 24 -10.43 4.50 -18.78
C THR A 24 -9.06 3.96 -18.36
N ALA A 25 -8.00 4.75 -18.49
CA ALA A 25 -6.67 4.41 -18.01
C ALA A 25 -6.69 4.26 -16.48
N ARG A 26 -6.64 3.02 -15.99
CA ARG A 26 -6.41 2.75 -14.57
C ARG A 26 -4.95 3.07 -14.25
N PRO A 27 -4.65 3.75 -13.14
CA PRO A 27 -3.26 3.86 -12.68
C PRO A 27 -2.69 2.45 -12.51
N ALA A 28 -1.53 2.19 -13.11
CA ALA A 28 -0.83 0.94 -12.89
C ALA A 28 -0.41 0.91 -11.41
N ALA A 29 -0.89 -0.10 -10.66
CA ALA A 29 -0.45 -0.33 -9.29
C ALA A 29 0.98 -0.89 -9.32
N ALA A 30 1.96 0.00 -9.37
CA ALA A 30 3.40 -0.35 -9.41
C ALA A 30 4.02 -0.52 -8.01
N HIS A 31 3.21 -0.47 -6.94
CA HIS A 31 3.70 -0.49 -5.57
C HIS A 31 3.99 -1.93 -5.12
N ALA A 32 4.86 -2.09 -4.12
CA ALA A 32 5.18 -3.38 -3.56
C ALA A 32 3.95 -4.01 -2.90
N VAL A 33 3.52 -5.16 -3.42
CA VAL A 33 2.41 -5.95 -2.89
C VAL A 33 2.97 -7.24 -2.29
N ARG A 34 2.52 -7.57 -1.08
CA ARG A 34 2.80 -8.87 -0.46
C ARG A 34 2.15 -9.97 -1.29
N VAL A 35 2.94 -10.87 -1.84
CA VAL A 35 2.49 -12.01 -2.65
C VAL A 35 2.54 -13.33 -1.89
N ALA A 36 3.34 -13.43 -0.82
CA ALA A 36 3.39 -14.60 0.05
C ALA A 36 3.77 -14.21 1.48
N ALA A 37 3.42 -15.06 2.43
CA ALA A 37 3.81 -14.95 3.83
C ALA A 37 4.12 -16.35 4.39
N ASP A 38 5.02 -16.38 5.37
CA ASP A 38 5.33 -17.57 6.16
C ASP A 38 5.42 -17.20 7.66
N PRO A 39 4.55 -17.74 8.53
CA PRO A 39 3.38 -18.56 8.20
C PRO A 39 2.41 -17.85 7.25
N ALA A 40 1.73 -18.64 6.42
CA ALA A 40 0.71 -18.12 5.52
C ALA A 40 -0.40 -17.39 6.29
N GLU A 41 -1.05 -16.46 5.62
CA GLU A 41 -2.17 -15.71 6.19
C GLU A 41 -3.29 -16.67 6.63
N ASN A 42 -3.74 -16.49 7.87
CA ASN A 42 -4.70 -17.34 8.58
C ASN A 42 -4.26 -18.80 8.77
N ALA A 43 -2.97 -19.11 8.58
CA ALA A 43 -2.45 -20.45 8.87
C ALA A 43 -2.64 -20.80 10.35
N VAL A 44 -2.92 -22.07 10.62
CA VAL A 44 -2.91 -22.64 11.97
C VAL A 44 -1.66 -23.48 12.10
N VAL A 45 -0.84 -23.19 13.11
CA VAL A 45 0.42 -23.91 13.39
C VAL A 45 0.37 -24.53 14.78
N ASP A 46 0.91 -25.74 14.91
CA ASP A 46 0.96 -26.43 16.20
C ASP A 46 2.13 -25.95 17.06
N ALA A 47 3.22 -25.52 16.43
CA ALA A 47 4.40 -24.97 17.08
C ALA A 47 4.72 -23.57 16.54
N GLY A 48 5.15 -22.68 17.43
CA GLY A 48 5.56 -21.33 17.05
C GLY A 48 6.81 -21.38 16.15
N PRO A 49 6.82 -20.69 15.00
CA PRO A 49 7.99 -20.66 14.13
C PRO A 49 9.10 -19.82 14.75
N ALA A 50 10.35 -20.05 14.34
CA ALA A 50 11.49 -19.24 14.79
C ALA A 50 11.52 -17.82 14.17
N ARG A 51 10.76 -17.61 13.09
CA ARG A 51 10.75 -16.39 12.27
C ARG A 51 9.40 -16.29 11.56
N VAL A 52 9.00 -15.05 11.26
CA VAL A 52 7.99 -14.79 10.22
C VAL A 52 8.63 -14.06 9.04
N SER A 53 8.06 -14.22 7.85
CA SER A 53 8.50 -13.52 6.65
C SER A 53 7.35 -13.17 5.71
N ALA A 54 7.56 -12.12 4.92
CA ALA A 54 6.69 -11.71 3.83
C ALA A 54 7.52 -11.53 2.55
N THR A 55 7.01 -12.05 1.45
CA THR A 55 7.59 -11.89 0.11
C THR A 55 6.74 -10.92 -0.70
N PHE A 56 7.40 -10.02 -1.41
CA PHE A 56 6.78 -9.00 -2.25
C PHE A 56 7.02 -9.30 -3.73
N ASN A 57 6.20 -8.69 -4.59
CA ASN A 57 6.34 -8.78 -6.06
C ASN A 57 7.55 -8.02 -6.62
N GLU A 58 8.26 -7.24 -5.80
CA GLU A 58 9.44 -6.48 -6.17
C GLU A 58 10.48 -6.44 -5.06
N ARG A 59 11.68 -5.92 -5.37
CA ARG A 59 12.74 -5.74 -4.39
C ARG A 59 12.39 -4.65 -3.39
N LEU A 60 12.84 -4.82 -2.16
CA LEU A 60 12.69 -3.86 -1.08
C LEU A 60 14.03 -3.15 -0.82
N GLN A 61 13.96 -1.91 -0.35
CA GLN A 61 15.12 -1.24 0.22
C GLN A 61 15.46 -1.86 1.59
N THR A 62 16.76 -1.92 1.90
CA THR A 62 17.25 -2.53 3.14
C THR A 62 17.11 -1.62 4.36
N THR A 63 16.97 -0.32 4.16
CA THR A 63 16.91 0.68 5.23
C THR A 63 15.46 0.96 5.61
N PHE A 64 15.21 1.28 6.88
CA PHE A 64 13.90 1.69 7.42
C PHE A 64 12.78 0.64 7.33
N ALA A 65 13.11 -0.62 7.05
CA ALA A 65 12.18 -1.73 7.19
C ALA A 65 11.90 -2.01 8.68
N ALA A 66 10.63 -2.21 9.00
CA ALA A 66 10.19 -2.64 10.32
C ALA A 66 9.21 -3.80 10.19
N MET A 67 9.30 -4.75 11.10
CA MET A 67 8.39 -5.87 11.20
C MET A 67 8.27 -6.30 12.66
N ALA A 68 7.05 -6.44 13.14
CA ALA A 68 6.76 -6.79 14.52
C ALA A 68 5.62 -7.80 14.60
N VAL A 69 5.66 -8.68 15.61
CA VAL A 69 4.61 -9.67 15.84
C VAL A 69 4.00 -9.43 17.21
N VAL A 70 2.68 -9.24 17.25
CA VAL A 70 1.90 -9.04 18.48
C VAL A 70 1.07 -10.27 18.74
N GLY A 71 1.12 -10.77 19.97
CA GLY A 71 0.39 -11.97 20.39
C GLY A 71 -1.03 -11.68 20.85
N PRO A 72 -1.80 -12.72 21.19
CA PRO A 72 -3.17 -12.58 21.69
C PRO A 72 -3.24 -11.89 23.06
N ASP A 73 -2.10 -11.79 23.75
CA ASP A 73 -1.90 -11.09 25.02
C ASP A 73 -1.57 -9.59 24.86
N GLY A 74 -1.50 -9.10 23.62
CA GLY A 74 -1.17 -7.69 23.32
C GLY A 74 0.32 -7.35 23.46
N ASN A 75 1.18 -8.34 23.68
CA ASN A 75 2.62 -8.12 23.83
C ASN A 75 3.40 -8.46 22.55
N LEU A 76 4.62 -7.92 22.44
CA LEU A 76 5.52 -8.20 21.34
C LEU A 76 6.16 -9.59 21.48
N TRP A 77 6.04 -10.41 20.43
CA TRP A 77 6.68 -11.72 20.32
C TRP A 77 7.81 -11.75 19.29
N SER A 78 7.98 -10.70 18.49
CA SER A 78 9.16 -10.49 17.66
C SER A 78 10.38 -10.08 18.49
N THR A 79 11.57 -10.34 17.96
CA THR A 79 12.84 -9.94 18.55
C THR A 79 13.87 -9.59 17.48
N GLY A 80 14.71 -8.59 17.79
CA GLY A 80 15.69 -8.04 16.85
C GLY A 80 15.06 -7.18 15.76
N ASP A 81 15.90 -6.75 14.83
CA ASP A 81 15.50 -5.88 13.72
C ASP A 81 14.98 -6.67 12.53
N ALA A 82 14.10 -6.06 11.75
CA ALA A 82 13.65 -6.62 10.48
C ALA A 82 14.82 -6.78 9.50
N GLN A 83 14.86 -7.93 8.84
CA GLN A 83 15.91 -8.29 7.88
C GLN A 83 15.31 -8.33 6.48
N VAL A 84 15.90 -7.56 5.57
CA VAL A 84 15.49 -7.50 4.16
C VAL A 84 16.51 -8.18 3.27
N GLN A 85 16.05 -9.09 2.42
CA GLN A 85 16.85 -9.83 1.44
C GLN A 85 16.10 -9.89 0.11
N GLY A 86 16.47 -9.03 -0.84
CA GLY A 86 15.80 -8.92 -2.12
C GLY A 86 14.34 -8.47 -1.95
N ALA A 87 13.39 -9.36 -2.27
CA ALA A 87 11.96 -9.11 -2.16
C ALA A 87 11.34 -9.60 -0.84
N VAL A 88 12.16 -10.08 0.09
CA VAL A 88 11.71 -10.72 1.33
C VAL A 88 12.08 -9.85 2.52
N VAL A 89 11.13 -9.60 3.41
CA VAL A 89 11.37 -9.05 4.76
C VAL A 89 11.01 -10.11 5.79
N SER A 90 11.77 -10.17 6.89
CA SER A 90 11.54 -11.14 7.96
C SER A 90 11.94 -10.59 9.32
N VAL A 91 11.39 -11.17 10.39
CA VAL A 91 11.79 -10.89 11.78
C VAL A 91 11.82 -12.18 12.58
N ALA A 92 12.79 -12.29 13.48
CA ALA A 92 12.87 -13.43 14.40
C ALA A 92 11.75 -13.36 15.44
N LEU A 93 11.30 -14.54 15.88
CA LEU A 93 10.35 -14.66 16.98
C LEU A 93 11.05 -15.21 18.23
N ARG A 94 10.57 -14.76 19.38
CA ARG A 94 10.76 -15.47 20.64
C ARG A 94 10.01 -16.81 20.56
N PRO A 95 10.36 -17.83 21.36
CA PRO A 95 9.47 -18.96 21.57
C PRO A 95 8.08 -18.44 21.94
N LEU A 96 7.02 -18.93 21.31
CA LEU A 96 5.67 -18.40 21.54
C LEU A 96 5.08 -18.90 22.86
N GLY A 97 4.12 -18.15 23.40
CA GLY A 97 3.44 -18.45 24.66
C GLY A 97 1.98 -18.82 24.41
N PRO A 98 1.00 -17.94 24.66
CA PRO A 98 -0.41 -18.31 24.60
C PRO A 98 -0.84 -18.83 23.22
N ALA A 99 -1.70 -19.85 23.21
CA ALA A 99 -2.44 -20.22 22.01
C ALA A 99 -3.36 -19.06 21.60
N GLY A 100 -3.56 -18.87 20.30
CA GLY A 100 -4.37 -17.79 19.78
C GLY A 100 -3.77 -17.11 18.56
N THR A 101 -4.32 -15.95 18.23
CA THR A 101 -3.96 -15.18 17.05
C THR A 101 -2.73 -14.33 17.30
N TYR A 102 -1.74 -14.47 16.42
CA TYR A 102 -0.57 -13.62 16.34
C TYR A 102 -0.68 -12.74 15.10
N THR A 103 -0.56 -11.43 15.27
CA THR A 103 -0.65 -10.44 14.20
C THR A 103 0.75 -9.96 13.84
N VAL A 104 1.15 -10.18 12.60
CA VAL A 104 2.38 -9.66 12.02
C VAL A 104 2.09 -8.32 11.37
N ASN A 105 2.80 -7.29 11.77
CA ASN A 105 2.75 -5.95 11.20
C ASN A 105 4.07 -5.67 10.50
N TYR A 106 4.03 -4.97 9.36
CA TYR A 106 5.22 -4.56 8.64
C TYR A 106 5.10 -3.16 8.07
N ARG A 107 6.27 -2.54 7.88
CA ARG A 107 6.50 -1.31 7.12
C ARG A 107 7.75 -1.53 6.29
N VAL A 108 7.64 -1.48 4.97
CA VAL A 108 8.75 -1.68 4.04
C VAL A 108 8.78 -0.55 3.02
N THR A 109 9.91 -0.38 2.34
CA THR A 109 10.05 0.57 1.25
C THR A 109 10.36 -0.19 -0.04
N SER A 110 9.54 -0.03 -1.06
CA SER A 110 9.74 -0.61 -2.40
C SER A 110 11.00 -0.06 -3.07
N ALA A 111 11.46 -0.72 -4.12
CA ALA A 111 12.65 -0.27 -4.85
C ALA A 111 12.46 1.14 -5.46
N ASP A 112 11.23 1.52 -5.78
CA ASP A 112 10.87 2.85 -6.30
C ASP A 112 10.72 3.94 -5.21
N GLY A 113 10.87 3.59 -3.92
CA GLY A 113 10.90 4.52 -2.80
C GLY A 113 9.58 4.71 -2.06
N HIS A 114 8.48 4.07 -2.47
CA HIS A 114 7.22 4.14 -1.74
C HIS A 114 7.24 3.31 -0.46
N VAL A 115 6.70 3.88 0.63
CA VAL A 115 6.50 3.15 1.88
C VAL A 115 5.19 2.36 1.79
N VAL A 116 5.26 1.07 2.07
CA VAL A 116 4.11 0.17 2.16
C VAL A 116 4.01 -0.38 3.57
N THR A 117 2.85 -0.20 4.19
CA THR A 117 2.51 -0.80 5.48
C THR A 117 1.45 -1.88 5.28
N GLY A 118 1.38 -2.81 6.22
CA GLY A 118 0.31 -3.80 6.24
C GLY A 118 0.46 -4.79 7.38
N SER A 119 -0.46 -5.73 7.41
CA SER A 119 -0.45 -6.80 8.41
C SER A 119 -1.04 -8.09 7.84
N TRP A 120 -0.79 -9.19 8.54
CA TRP A 120 -1.50 -10.45 8.41
C TRP A 120 -1.47 -11.19 9.75
N SER A 121 -2.26 -12.25 9.88
CA SER A 121 -2.28 -13.05 11.10
C SER A 121 -2.03 -14.54 10.82
N PHE A 122 -1.55 -15.23 11.85
CA PHE A 122 -1.55 -16.69 11.94
C PHE A 122 -2.01 -17.10 13.34
N ARG A 123 -2.44 -18.35 13.51
CA ARG A 123 -2.93 -18.88 14.79
C ARG A 123 -2.02 -19.98 15.31
N LEU A 124 -1.60 -19.86 16.57
CA LEU A 124 -0.97 -20.95 17.31
C LEU A 124 -2.06 -21.81 17.95
N ALA A 125 -2.08 -23.11 17.65
CA ALA A 125 -3.07 -24.05 18.16
C ALA A 125 -2.79 -24.49 19.61
N VAL A 126 -1.51 -24.71 19.94
CA VAL A 126 -1.08 -25.23 21.24
C VAL A 126 -0.28 -24.17 21.98
N ALA A 127 -0.63 -23.90 23.23
CA ALA A 127 0.09 -22.92 24.04
C ALA A 127 1.52 -23.42 24.32
N GLY A 128 2.50 -22.56 24.05
CA GLY A 128 3.88 -22.71 24.47
C GLY A 128 4.17 -22.05 25.82
N THR A 129 5.44 -22.07 26.20
CA THR A 129 5.94 -21.55 27.49
C THR A 129 6.86 -20.34 27.32
N GLY A 130 6.82 -19.72 26.13
CA GLY A 130 7.61 -18.54 25.83
C GLY A 130 7.30 -17.35 26.73
N THR A 131 8.24 -16.40 26.80
CA THR A 131 8.08 -15.13 27.50
C THR A 131 8.00 -14.00 26.48
N PRO A 132 6.96 -13.14 26.52
CA PRO A 132 6.84 -12.03 25.59
C PRO A 132 7.87 -10.94 25.89
N GLY A 133 8.02 -10.02 24.94
CA GLY A 133 8.62 -8.71 25.16
C GLY A 133 7.63 -7.71 25.74
N SER A 134 7.92 -6.42 25.51
CA SER A 134 7.09 -5.30 25.98
C SER A 134 5.67 -5.33 25.41
N THR A 135 4.74 -4.68 26.09
CA THR A 135 3.38 -4.43 25.57
C THR A 135 3.43 -3.60 24.30
N ALA A 136 2.67 -3.99 23.27
CA ALA A 136 2.57 -3.22 22.04
C ALA A 136 1.71 -1.97 22.28
N HIS A 137 2.23 -0.79 21.92
CA HIS A 137 1.46 0.45 21.92
C HIS A 137 0.91 0.69 20.51
N PRO A 138 -0.39 1.00 20.34
CA PRO A 138 -0.89 1.46 19.04
C PRO A 138 -0.21 2.77 18.65
N GLU A 139 0.41 2.82 17.48
CA GLU A 139 0.83 4.09 16.87
C GLU A 139 -0.38 4.73 16.19
N ASP A 140 -0.72 5.96 16.59
CA ASP A 140 -1.79 6.75 16.00
C ASP A 140 -1.36 7.25 14.62
N ASN A 141 -1.79 6.57 13.56
CA ASN A 141 -1.51 6.95 12.19
C ASN A 141 -2.50 8.06 11.79
N GLY A 142 -2.23 9.30 12.22
CA GLY A 142 -3.00 10.47 11.85
C GLY A 142 -3.23 10.55 10.34
N ASN A 143 -4.48 10.34 9.92
CA ASN A 143 -4.91 10.36 8.53
C ASN A 143 -5.15 11.82 8.07
N ASP A 144 -4.10 12.64 8.11
CA ASP A 144 -4.13 14.04 7.66
C ASP A 144 -3.92 14.10 6.15
N GLY A 145 -4.85 13.52 5.39
CA GLY A 145 -4.87 13.64 3.93
C GLY A 145 -4.98 15.12 3.54
N VAL A 146 -4.05 15.60 2.71
CA VAL A 146 -4.04 17.00 2.25
C VAL A 146 -5.40 17.33 1.61
N PRO A 147 -6.13 18.36 2.09
CA PRO A 147 -7.44 18.68 1.57
C PRO A 147 -7.36 19.09 0.10
N VAL A 148 -8.10 18.38 -0.76
CA VAL A 148 -8.12 18.62 -2.22
C VAL A 148 -9.01 19.79 -2.66
N TRP A 149 -9.84 20.33 -1.76
CA TRP A 149 -10.78 21.41 -2.07
C TRP A 149 -10.13 22.70 -2.62
N PRO A 150 -8.91 23.13 -2.23
CA PRO A 150 -8.29 24.33 -2.81
C PRO A 150 -8.00 24.18 -4.30
N PHE A 151 -7.63 22.97 -4.75
CA PHE A 151 -7.37 22.68 -6.16
C PHE A 151 -8.66 22.69 -7.00
N ALA A 152 -9.75 22.18 -6.44
CA ALA A 152 -11.07 22.22 -7.09
C ALA A 152 -11.57 23.65 -7.32
N VAL A 153 -11.39 24.54 -6.34
CA VAL A 153 -11.75 25.97 -6.47
C VAL A 153 -10.91 26.66 -7.56
N GLY A 154 -9.60 26.39 -7.60
CA GLY A 154 -8.71 26.94 -8.63
C GLY A 154 -9.10 26.54 -10.06
N ALA A 155 -9.47 25.27 -10.27
CA ALA A 155 -9.91 24.79 -11.58
C ALA A 155 -11.21 25.47 -12.06
N VAL A 156 -12.18 25.65 -11.17
CA VAL A 156 -13.46 26.33 -11.49
C VAL A 156 -13.22 27.79 -11.86
N ALA A 157 -12.36 28.49 -11.14
CA ALA A 157 -12.04 29.90 -11.40
C ALA A 157 -11.36 30.09 -12.78
N LEU A 158 -10.45 29.18 -13.15
CA LEU A 158 -9.78 29.23 -14.46
C LEU A 158 -10.76 29.04 -15.63
N VAL A 159 -11.68 28.07 -15.51
CA VAL A 159 -12.71 27.81 -16.54
C VAL A 159 -13.65 29.01 -16.68
N ALA A 160 -14.11 29.57 -15.56
CA ALA A 160 -14.98 30.75 -15.57
C ALA A 160 -14.28 31.98 -16.17
N GLY A 161 -13.01 32.20 -15.83
CA GLY A 161 -12.19 33.29 -16.38
C GLY A 161 -11.99 33.16 -17.89
N ALA A 162 -11.68 31.95 -18.39
CA ALA A 162 -11.52 31.68 -19.82
C ALA A 162 -12.83 31.90 -20.60
N ALA A 163 -13.96 31.47 -20.04
CA ALA A 163 -15.28 31.69 -20.64
C ALA A 163 -15.64 33.18 -20.72
N LEU A 164 -15.40 33.94 -19.64
CA LEU A 164 -15.64 35.38 -19.60
C LEU A 164 -14.73 36.15 -20.57
N TRP A 165 -13.45 35.77 -20.67
CA TRP A 165 -12.51 36.36 -21.62
C TRP A 165 -12.94 36.10 -23.08
N ALA A 166 -13.33 34.87 -23.40
CA ALA A 166 -13.79 34.50 -24.73
C ALA A 166 -15.09 35.19 -25.14
N LEU A 167 -15.99 35.47 -24.18
CA LEU A 167 -17.22 36.24 -24.42
C LEU A 167 -16.94 37.74 -24.63
N ARG A 168 -15.91 38.28 -23.97
CA ARG A 168 -15.56 39.71 -24.03
C ARG A 168 -14.71 40.11 -25.24
N HIS A 169 -14.01 39.17 -25.87
CA HIS A 169 -13.20 39.39 -27.07
C HIS A 169 -13.91 39.03 -28.39
N ARG A 170 -15.23 38.80 -28.35
CA ARG A 170 -16.07 38.55 -29.53
C ARG A 170 -16.85 39.77 -30.01
N SER A 171 -16.57 40.95 -29.46
CA SER A 171 -17.13 42.26 -29.87
C SER A 171 -16.10 43.08 -30.63
#